data_AF-A0A940UDA3-F1
#
_entry.id   AF-A0A940UDA3-F1
#
_cell.length_a   1.000
_cell.length_b   1.000
_cell.length_c   1.000
_cell.angle_alpha   90.00
_cell.angle_beta   90.00
_cell.angle_gamma   90.00
#
_symmetry.space_group_name_H-M   'P 1'
#
loop_
_entity.id
_entity.type
_entity.pdbx_description
1 polymer ?
#
loop_
_entity_poly.entity_id
_entity_poly.type
_entity_poly.pdbx_seq_one_letter_code
_entity_poly.pdbx_strand_id
1 'polypeptide(L)' 'FDPTGAGDTFAGGFMGYLASTGNLSEGSVRQAIIFGSVMASFTVEDFSLDRLRTLQYSEIDARYKSFKKMTHFEAV' A
#
# COMPACT_ATOMS: atom_id res chain seq x y z
N PHE A 1 -11.09 -14.21 -0.51
CA PHE A 1 -11.43 -12.83 -0.90
C PHE A 1 -12.45 -12.28 0.07
N ASP A 2 -12.04 -11.34 0.92
CA ASP A 2 -12.88 -10.61 1.89
C ASP A 2 -12.51 -9.11 1.80
N PRO A 3 -13.41 -8.21 1.37
CA PRO A 3 -13.08 -6.79 1.21
C PRO A 3 -12.97 -6.03 2.55
N THR A 4 -13.34 -6.66 3.66
CA THR A 4 -13.39 -6.02 4.98
C THR A 4 -12.02 -5.49 5.39
N GLY A 5 -11.95 -4.23 5.85
CA GLY A 5 -10.71 -3.63 6.34
C GLY A 5 -9.75 -3.11 5.26
N ALA A 6 -10.08 -3.25 3.96
CA ALA A 6 -9.24 -2.70 2.89
C ALA A 6 -9.04 -1.18 3.01
N GLY A 7 -10.09 -0.43 3.37
CA GLY A 7 -10.04 1.02 3.58
C GLY A 7 -9.18 1.43 4.78
N ASP A 8 -9.34 0.75 5.92
CA ASP A 8 -8.53 1.01 7.11
C ASP A 8 -7.06 0.65 6.89
N THR A 9 -6.80 -0.44 6.15
CA THR A 9 -5.44 -0.84 5.80
C THR A 9 -4.80 0.16 4.83
N PHE A 10 -5.58 0.70 3.87
CA PHE A 10 -5.13 1.80 3.02
C PHE A 10 -4.73 3.01 3.85
N ALA A 11 -5.62 3.46 4.76
CA ALA A 11 -5.36 4.61 5.62
C ALA A 11 -4.13 4.38 6.52
N GLY A 12 -3.99 3.18 7.09
CA GLY A 12 -2.83 2.79 7.90
C GLY A 12 -1.52 2.80 7.12
N GLY A 13 -1.50 2.25 5.90
CA GLY A 13 -0.33 2.27 5.02
C GLY A 13 0.06 3.69 4.58
N PHE A 14 -0.94 4.51 4.23
CA PHE A 14 -0.75 5.92 3.87
C PHE A 14 -0.16 6.74 5.01
N MET A 15 -0.80 6.69 6.18
CA MET A 15 -0.36 7.43 7.36
C MET A 15 0.98 6.94 7.88
N GLY A 16 1.22 5.62 7.87
CA GLY A 16 2.48 5.02 8.27
C GLY A 16 3.64 5.46 7.38
N TYR A 17 3.43 5.60 6.07
CA TYR A 17 4.45 6.11 5.17
C TYR A 17 4.80 7.57 5.46
N LEU A 18 3.79 8.44 5.59
CA LEU A 18 4.03 9.85 5.90
C LEU A 18 4.70 10.04 7.26
N ALA A 19 4.27 9.28 8.27
CA ALA A 19 4.85 9.33 9.61
C ALA A 19 6.32 8.87 9.63
N SER A 20 6.67 7.82 8.87
CA SER A 20 8.04 7.30 8.80
C SER A 20 9.00 8.23 8.05
N THR A 21 8.50 9.03 7.11
CA THR A 21 9.32 9.96 6.33
C THR A 21 9.34 11.37 6.92
N GLY A 22 8.32 11.76 7.69
CA GLY A 22 8.13 13.14 8.16
C GLY A 22 7.91 14.16 7.03
N ASN A 23 7.73 13.70 5.80
CA ASN A 23 7.69 14.52 4.59
C ASN A 23 6.27 14.58 4.04
N LEU A 24 5.68 15.77 4.02
CA LEU A 24 4.32 16.02 3.51
C LEU A 24 4.30 16.69 2.13
N SER A 25 5.42 16.68 1.41
CA SER A 25 5.48 17.15 0.02
C SER A 25 4.52 16.35 -0.86
N GLU A 26 4.08 16.96 -1.97
CA GLU A 26 3.21 16.31 -2.94
C GLU A 26 3.77 14.97 -3.44
N GLY A 27 5.08 14.90 -3.70
CA GLY A 27 5.75 13.66 -4.09
C GLY A 27 5.66 12.57 -3.01
N SER A 28 5.82 12.94 -1.74
CA SER A 28 5.67 12.02 -0.61
C SER A 28 4.22 11.55 -0.44
N VAL A 29 3.25 12.44 -0.60
CA VAL A 29 1.81 12.10 -0.57
C VAL A 29 1.45 11.12 -1.70
N ARG A 30 1.98 11.31 -2.91
CA ARG A 30 1.79 10.37 -4.03
C ARG A 30 2.39 9.00 -3.71
N GLN A 31 3.57 8.94 -3.09
CA GLN A 31 4.17 7.68 -2.64
C GLN A 31 3.37 7.02 -1.52
N ALA A 32 2.82 7.80 -0.59
CA ALA A 32 1.95 7.32 0.48
C ALA A 32 0.66 6.68 -0.07
N ILE A 33 0.07 7.26 -1.12
CA ILE A 33 -1.09 6.68 -1.82
C ILE A 33 -0.74 5.29 -2.35
N ILE A 34 0.42 5.15 -3.01
CA ILE A 34 0.88 3.85 -3.52
C ILE A 34 1.06 2.85 -2.37
N PHE A 35 1.69 3.26 -1.26
CA PHE A 35 1.86 2.40 -0.10
C PHE A 35 0.53 1.95 0.52
N GLY A 36 -0.44 2.87 0.66
CA GLY A 36 -1.79 2.52 1.10
C GLY A 36 -2.44 1.49 0.18
N SER A 37 -2.36 1.68 -1.14
CA SER A 37 -2.92 0.74 -2.11
C SER A 37 -2.26 -0.64 -2.06
N VAL A 38 -0.94 -0.69 -1.86
CA VAL A 38 -0.20 -1.94 -1.67
C VAL A 38 -0.73 -2.70 -0.45
N MET A 39 -0.88 -2.03 0.69
CA MET A 39 -1.34 -2.68 1.92
C MET A 39 -2.78 -3.18 1.79
N ALA A 40 -3.69 -2.37 1.25
CA ALA A 40 -5.07 -2.76 0.98
C ALA A 40 -5.17 -3.95 0.02
N SER A 41 -4.26 -4.06 -0.95
CA SER A 41 -4.24 -5.17 -1.89
C SER A 41 -3.95 -6.52 -1.24
N PHE A 42 -3.28 -6.55 -0.08
CA PHE A 42 -3.08 -7.78 0.69
C PHE A 42 -4.26 -8.10 1.59
N THR A 43 -4.88 -7.10 2.22
CA THR A 43 -6.03 -7.33 3.13
C THR A 43 -7.17 -8.09 2.45
N VAL A 44 -7.37 -7.89 1.15
CA VAL A 44 -8.45 -8.56 0.40
C VAL A 44 -8.14 -10.00 -0.03
N GLU A 45 -6.90 -10.47 0.11
CA GLU A 45 -6.47 -11.79 -0.36
C GLU A 45 -6.94 -12.94 0.55
N ASP A 46 -7.20 -12.69 1.84
CA ASP A 46 -7.61 -13.69 2.81
C ASP A 46 -8.72 -13.17 3.74
N PHE A 47 -9.30 -14.04 4.57
CA PHE A 47 -10.35 -13.66 5.51
C PHE A 47 -9.82 -12.72 6.60
N SER A 48 -10.54 -11.61 6.84
CA SER A 48 -10.20 -10.65 7.89
C SER A 48 -8.72 -10.21 7.82
N LEU A 49 -7.97 -10.34 8.92
CA LEU A 49 -6.59 -9.89 9.03
C LEU A 49 -5.56 -10.99 8.76
N ASP A 50 -5.98 -12.20 8.39
CA ASP A 50 -5.09 -13.37 8.34
C ASP A 50 -3.96 -13.19 7.32
N ARG A 51 -4.24 -12.53 6.19
CA ARG A 51 -3.20 -12.20 5.22
C ARG A 51 -2.11 -11.29 5.81
N LEU A 52 -2.51 -10.29 6.60
CA LEU A 52 -1.58 -9.32 7.19
C LEU A 52 -0.69 -9.94 8.27
N ARG A 53 -1.15 -11.00 8.94
CA ARG A 53 -0.40 -11.69 10.01
C ARG A 53 0.82 -12.44 9.49
N THR A 54 0.78 -12.89 8.24
CA THR A 54 1.86 -13.65 7.60
C THR A 54 2.70 -12.82 6.65
N LEU A 55 2.27 -11.59 6.35
CA LEU A 55 2.87 -10.69 5.37
C LEU A 55 4.31 -10.31 5.74
N GLN A 56 5.22 -10.52 4.80
CA GLN A 56 6.62 -10.16 4.92
C GLN A 56 6.94 -8.86 4.17
N TYR A 57 7.94 -8.12 4.65
CA TYR A 57 8.34 -6.86 4.02
C TYR A 57 8.80 -7.03 2.56
N SER A 58 9.41 -8.18 2.23
CA SER A 58 9.81 -8.49 0.85
C SER A 58 8.62 -8.57 -0.12
N GLU A 59 7.46 -9.03 0.35
CA GLU A 59 6.22 -9.08 -0.43
C GLU A 59 5.65 -7.68 -0.65
N ILE A 60 5.73 -6.83 0.37
CA ILE A 60 5.35 -5.42 0.29
C ILE A 60 6.23 -4.68 -0.74
N ASP A 61 7.55 -4.85 -0.69
CA ASP A 61 8.47 -4.23 -1.65
C ASP A 61 8.21 -4.72 -3.09
N ALA A 62 7.98 -6.03 -3.28
CA ALA A 62 7.63 -6.58 -4.58
C ALA A 62 6.32 -6.00 -5.12
N ARG A 63 5.28 -5.92 -4.28
CA ARG A 63 3.98 -5.34 -4.65
C ARG A 63 4.09 -3.84 -4.93
N TYR A 64 4.86 -3.11 -4.13
CA TYR A 64 5.15 -1.69 -4.34
C TYR A 64 5.81 -1.43 -5.69
N LYS A 65 6.81 -2.24 -6.08
CA LYS A 65 7.45 -2.16 -7.40
C LYS A 65 6.44 -2.40 -8.52
N SER A 66 5.51 -3.35 -8.36
CA SER A 66 4.44 -3.60 -9.33
C SER A 66 3.48 -2.42 -9.45
N PHE A 67 3.02 -1.86 -8.32
CA PHE A 67 2.17 -0.66 -8.35
C PHE A 67 2.88 0.54 -8.96
N LYS A 68 4.14 0.78 -8.61
CA LYS A 68 4.94 1.86 -9.18
C LYS A 68 5.02 1.74 -10.71
N LYS A 69 5.24 0.54 -11.24
CA LYS A 69 5.21 0.26 -12.69
C LYS A 69 3.85 0.56 -13.32
N MET A 70 2.74 0.18 -12.67
CA MET A 70 1.39 0.47 -13.18
C MET A 70 1.05 1.97 -13.16
N THR A 71 1.60 2.73 -12.20
CA THR A 71 1.37 4.17 -12.05
C THR A 71 2.32 5.03 -12.89
N HIS A 72 3.35 4.45 -13.50
CA HIS A 72 4.18 5.13 -14.49
C HIS A 72 3.41 5.16 -15.81
N PHE A 73 2.61 6.20 -16.01
CA PHE A 73 2.04 6.50 -17.32
C PHE A 73 3.18 7.00 -18.21
N GLU A 74 3.66 6.18 -19.14
CA GLU A 74 4.40 6.71 -20.28
C GLU A 74 3.43 7.62 -21.05
N ALA A 75 3.74 8.92 -21.10
CA ALA A 75 3.03 9.82 -21.98
C ALA A 75 3.35 9.39 -23.40
N VAL A 76 2.34 8.88 -24.11
CA VAL A 76 2.38 8.67 -25.56
C VAL A 76 2.47 10.03 -26.25
#